data_AF-A0A1Z4KV15-F1
#
_entry.id   AF-A0A1Z4KV15-F1
#
_cell.length_a   1.000
_cell.length_b   1.000
_cell.length_c   1.000
_cell.angle_alpha   90.00
_cell.angle_beta   90.00
_cell.angle_gamma   90.00
#
_symmetry.space_group_name_H-M   'P 1'
#
loop_
_entity.id
_entity.type
_entity.pdbx_description
1 polymer ?
#
loop_
_entity_poly.entity_id
_entity_poly.type
_entity_poly.pdbx_seq_one_letter_code
_entity_poly.pdbx_strand_id
1 'polypeptide(L)'
;MTIYTSYYKGEIKGEAVSISLYPPKGWTGKHLPLFAPTPELLYWWKSSAKDAIAEQEYKRQFREILDSRQQLIGLWVEKQKNNPQDITLCCFEKTGDFCHRYQVGEVVVQKYLPELWGGEIGTSRTQLRIIQGGKMNLTYPPKVLSLIDKCHASGFPVVCDRLTCGYYRVSLHGEDLGDWSELGVLGVLSGLRHEFYRPRLVPSLATPMVAADGKNATADVAVPQPVAAQPESSELITRLGKLEDEELAQIQDWCKSIKNQMFPSVSQYADGRLELHLRRFVSLASAKSEKKAEVKVIEPGRYAGAEVIEALGEKLLPDFHQALILFYPAGTQIKVHRDSPAYASGAAQINIMGQAKFSISGCQDTRRMESYCLEEGDYIAFDNKQPHGIDRVVGDRWCVCFFRLKAECLEGERVEQLSLV
;
A
#
# COMPACT_ATOMS: atom_id res chain seq x y z
N MET A 1 -36.41 -0.24 -15.44
CA MET A 1 -35.30 -1.18 -15.70
C MET A 1 -34.64 -1.55 -14.39
N THR A 2 -33.75 -2.53 -14.42
CA THR A 2 -33.01 -3.02 -13.27
C THR A 2 -31.53 -3.20 -13.60
N ILE A 3 -30.65 -2.78 -12.71
CA ILE A 3 -29.20 -2.95 -12.77
C ILE A 3 -28.82 -4.15 -11.91
N TYR A 4 -28.23 -5.14 -12.56
CA TYR A 4 -27.73 -6.36 -11.94
C TYR A 4 -26.21 -6.42 -11.95
N THR A 5 -25.65 -7.28 -11.11
CA THR A 5 -24.25 -7.71 -11.23
C THR A 5 -24.17 -9.20 -11.52
N SER A 6 -23.17 -9.61 -12.31
CA SER A 6 -22.91 -11.01 -12.62
C SER A 6 -21.44 -11.18 -13.03
N TYR A 7 -21.04 -12.41 -13.32
CA TYR A 7 -19.75 -12.72 -13.94
C TYR A 7 -19.95 -13.08 -15.41
N TYR A 8 -18.90 -13.02 -16.23
CA TYR A 8 -19.02 -13.16 -17.69
C TYR A 8 -19.70 -14.44 -18.19
N LYS A 9 -19.58 -15.54 -17.44
CA LYS A 9 -20.21 -16.84 -17.78
C LYS A 9 -21.47 -17.11 -16.95
N GLY A 10 -21.90 -16.14 -16.15
CA GLY A 10 -23.13 -16.20 -15.37
C GLY A 10 -24.35 -15.84 -16.22
N GLU A 11 -25.52 -15.86 -15.58
CA GLU A 11 -26.73 -15.36 -16.20
C GLU A 11 -26.62 -13.84 -16.40
N ILE A 12 -27.07 -13.38 -17.56
CA ILE A 12 -27.08 -11.99 -18.00
C ILE A 12 -28.52 -11.57 -18.25
N LYS A 13 -28.95 -10.47 -17.62
CA LYS A 13 -30.26 -9.85 -17.85
C LYS A 13 -30.08 -8.50 -18.56
N GLY A 14 -30.76 -8.37 -19.70
CA GLY A 14 -30.67 -7.18 -20.54
C GLY A 14 -29.28 -6.99 -21.15
N GLU A 15 -28.83 -5.73 -21.22
CA GLU A 15 -27.56 -5.36 -21.83
C GLU A 15 -26.36 -5.78 -20.96
N ALA A 16 -25.43 -6.52 -21.57
CA ALA A 16 -24.21 -6.94 -20.92
C ALA A 16 -23.15 -5.83 -20.97
N VAL A 17 -22.69 -5.37 -19.80
CA VAL A 17 -21.68 -4.31 -19.68
C VAL A 17 -20.49 -4.84 -18.89
N SER A 18 -19.33 -4.94 -19.54
CA SER A 18 -18.07 -5.24 -18.89
C SER A 18 -17.63 -4.07 -18.01
N ILE A 19 -17.33 -4.35 -16.75
CA ILE A 19 -16.70 -3.43 -15.80
C ILE A 19 -15.29 -3.88 -15.39
N SER A 20 -14.71 -4.85 -16.10
CA SER A 20 -13.32 -5.26 -15.86
C SER A 20 -12.35 -4.39 -16.65
N LEU A 21 -11.11 -4.34 -16.16
CA LEU A 21 -10.03 -3.62 -16.84
C LEU A 21 -9.77 -4.19 -18.25
N TYR A 22 -9.82 -5.51 -18.36
CA TYR A 22 -9.68 -6.24 -19.62
C TYR A 22 -10.91 -7.14 -19.81
N PRO A 23 -11.79 -6.90 -20.78
CA PRO A 23 -12.85 -7.84 -21.12
C PRO A 23 -12.28 -9.17 -21.66
N PRO A 24 -13.03 -10.28 -21.61
CA PRO A 24 -12.59 -11.55 -22.20
C PRO A 24 -12.41 -11.40 -23.72
N LYS A 25 -11.50 -12.20 -24.29
CA LYS A 25 -11.26 -12.21 -25.75
C LYS A 25 -12.57 -12.57 -26.47
N GLY A 26 -12.98 -11.74 -27.42
CA GLY A 26 -14.23 -11.91 -28.16
C GLY A 26 -15.48 -11.35 -27.45
N TRP A 27 -15.32 -10.53 -26.41
CA TRP A 27 -16.45 -9.83 -25.79
C TRP A 27 -17.19 -8.94 -26.80
N THR A 28 -18.51 -9.14 -26.93
CA THR A 28 -19.38 -8.39 -27.85
C THR A 28 -20.28 -7.37 -27.13
N GLY A 29 -20.32 -7.39 -25.80
CA GLY A 29 -21.07 -6.42 -24.99
C GLY A 29 -20.35 -5.07 -24.86
N LYS A 30 -20.98 -4.11 -24.19
CA LYS A 30 -20.34 -2.81 -23.92
C LYS A 30 -19.18 -2.96 -22.94
N HIS A 31 -18.23 -2.03 -23.00
CA HIS A 31 -17.13 -1.93 -22.05
C HIS A 31 -17.19 -0.58 -21.33
N LEU A 32 -17.25 -0.63 -20.01
CA LEU A 32 -17.33 0.51 -19.11
C LEU A 32 -16.14 0.48 -18.13
N PRO A 33 -14.95 0.92 -18.57
CA PRO A 33 -13.74 0.92 -17.74
C PRO A 33 -13.83 1.90 -16.57
N LEU A 34 -14.84 2.79 -16.55
CA LEU A 34 -15.14 3.69 -15.44
C LEU A 34 -15.19 2.98 -14.09
N PHE A 35 -15.72 1.75 -14.06
CA PHE A 35 -15.85 0.92 -12.86
C PHE A 35 -14.78 -0.17 -12.73
N ALA A 36 -13.75 -0.15 -13.57
CA ALA A 36 -12.66 -1.10 -13.48
C ALA A 36 -11.62 -0.66 -12.43
N PRO A 37 -11.00 -1.60 -11.68
CA PRO A 37 -9.81 -1.28 -10.91
C PRO A 37 -8.70 -0.81 -11.84
N THR A 38 -7.74 -0.05 -11.31
CA THR A 38 -6.53 0.27 -12.07
C THR A 38 -5.67 -0.98 -12.29
N PRO A 39 -4.81 -1.02 -13.33
CA PRO A 39 -3.86 -2.11 -13.53
C PRO A 39 -3.04 -2.43 -12.28
N GLU A 40 -2.63 -1.41 -11.55
CA GLU A 40 -1.81 -1.49 -10.34
C GLU A 40 -2.58 -2.19 -9.22
N LEU A 41 -3.81 -1.76 -8.93
CA LEU A 41 -4.65 -2.37 -7.90
C LEU A 41 -5.01 -3.82 -8.26
N LEU A 42 -5.27 -4.10 -9.54
CA LEU A 42 -5.53 -5.46 -10.02
C LEU A 42 -4.31 -6.36 -9.86
N TYR A 43 -3.11 -5.87 -10.18
CA TYR A 43 -1.87 -6.62 -10.02
C TYR A 43 -1.59 -6.90 -8.54
N TRP A 44 -1.70 -5.86 -7.70
CA TRP A 44 -1.51 -5.97 -6.25
C TRP A 44 -2.45 -7.02 -5.64
N TRP A 45 -3.75 -6.98 -5.98
CA TRP A 45 -4.72 -7.96 -5.47
C TRP A 45 -4.33 -9.39 -5.83
N LYS A 46 -3.89 -9.61 -7.07
CA LYS A 46 -3.45 -10.92 -7.55
C LYS A 46 -2.22 -11.44 -6.83
N SER A 47 -1.31 -10.56 -6.42
CA SER A 47 -0.09 -10.90 -5.67
C SER A 47 -0.24 -10.89 -4.15
N SER A 48 -1.36 -10.40 -3.63
CA SER A 48 -1.61 -10.31 -2.19
C SER A 48 -1.83 -11.68 -1.54
N ALA A 49 -1.82 -11.71 -0.21
CA ALA A 49 -2.20 -12.90 0.57
C ALA A 49 -3.67 -13.30 0.39
N LYS A 50 -4.51 -12.42 -0.19
CA LYS A 50 -5.98 -12.60 -0.35
C LYS A 50 -6.67 -12.96 0.96
N ASP A 51 -6.14 -12.43 2.06
CA ASP A 51 -6.73 -12.50 3.38
C ASP A 51 -7.67 -11.30 3.62
N ALA A 52 -8.32 -11.28 4.78
CA ALA A 52 -9.26 -10.22 5.12
C ALA A 52 -8.61 -8.82 5.14
N ILE A 53 -7.31 -8.71 5.46
CA ILE A 53 -6.59 -7.44 5.47
C ILE A 53 -6.39 -6.97 4.03
N ALA A 54 -5.95 -7.86 3.14
CA ALA A 54 -5.83 -7.57 1.72
C ALA A 54 -7.18 -7.21 1.08
N GLU A 55 -8.27 -7.88 1.45
CA GLU A 55 -9.61 -7.52 0.98
C GLU A 55 -10.04 -6.12 1.44
N GLN A 56 -9.80 -5.77 2.71
CA GLN A 56 -10.13 -4.45 3.23
C GLN A 56 -9.32 -3.35 2.54
N GLU A 57 -8.03 -3.59 2.34
CA GLU A 57 -7.14 -2.65 1.67
C GLU A 57 -7.50 -2.50 0.18
N TYR A 58 -7.86 -3.59 -0.50
CA TYR A 58 -8.45 -3.52 -1.83
C TYR A 58 -9.69 -2.64 -1.85
N LYS A 59 -10.63 -2.87 -0.91
CA LYS A 59 -11.87 -2.10 -0.84
C LYS A 59 -11.59 -0.61 -0.62
N ARG A 60 -10.64 -0.28 0.26
CA ARG A 60 -10.24 1.10 0.53
C ARG A 60 -9.69 1.77 -0.73
N GLN A 61 -8.69 1.18 -1.37
CA GLN A 61 -8.07 1.74 -2.58
C GLN A 61 -9.06 1.80 -3.75
N PHE A 62 -9.91 0.78 -3.91
CA PHE A 62 -10.93 0.80 -4.95
C PHE A 62 -11.99 1.88 -4.70
N ARG A 63 -12.28 2.21 -3.44
CA ARG A 63 -13.17 3.34 -3.10
C ARG A 63 -12.56 4.66 -3.53
N GLU A 64 -11.27 4.88 -3.25
CA GLU A 64 -10.57 6.10 -3.68
C GLU A 64 -10.56 6.26 -5.21
N ILE A 65 -10.43 5.15 -5.94
CA ILE A 65 -10.57 5.15 -7.40
C ILE A 65 -11.98 5.60 -7.81
N LEU A 66 -13.02 5.08 -7.18
CA LEU A 66 -14.40 5.49 -7.47
C LEU A 66 -14.64 6.96 -7.10
N ASP A 67 -14.13 7.42 -5.97
CA ASP A 67 -14.25 8.81 -5.52
C ASP A 67 -13.54 9.78 -6.47
N SER A 68 -12.34 9.42 -6.96
CA SER A 68 -11.63 10.21 -7.98
C SER A 68 -12.39 10.32 -9.31
N ARG A 69 -13.29 9.36 -9.58
CA ARG A 69 -14.12 9.28 -10.79
C ARG A 69 -15.54 9.78 -10.57
N GLN A 70 -15.84 10.34 -9.40
CA GLN A 70 -17.20 10.65 -8.96
C GLN A 70 -17.99 11.53 -9.94
N GLN A 71 -17.33 12.49 -10.61
CA GLN A 71 -17.99 13.33 -11.63
C GLN A 71 -18.50 12.50 -12.82
N LEU A 72 -17.67 11.60 -13.36
CA LEU A 72 -18.03 10.72 -14.47
C LEU A 72 -19.07 9.67 -14.04
N ILE A 73 -18.97 9.19 -12.79
CA ILE A 73 -19.98 8.30 -12.20
C ILE A 73 -21.33 9.02 -12.11
N GLY A 74 -21.36 10.30 -11.70
CA GLY A 74 -22.57 11.12 -11.69
C GLY A 74 -23.23 11.20 -13.07
N LEU A 75 -22.46 11.46 -14.12
CA LEU A 75 -22.98 11.47 -15.50
C LEU A 75 -23.54 10.10 -15.92
N TRP A 76 -22.88 9.01 -15.54
CA TRP A 76 -23.37 7.67 -15.83
C TRP A 76 -24.67 7.35 -15.08
N VAL A 77 -24.77 7.76 -13.81
CA VAL A 77 -25.96 7.61 -12.96
C VAL A 77 -27.16 8.34 -13.56
N GLU A 78 -27.00 9.61 -13.94
CA GLU A 78 -28.08 10.39 -14.55
C GLU A 78 -28.56 9.77 -15.87
N LYS A 79 -27.63 9.21 -16.66
CA LYS A 79 -27.97 8.49 -17.89
C LYS A 79 -28.81 7.23 -17.61
N GLN A 80 -28.60 6.52 -16.50
CA GLN A 80 -29.34 5.29 -16.22
C GLN A 80 -30.77 5.52 -15.76
N LYS A 81 -31.08 6.67 -15.14
CA LYS A 81 -32.45 6.99 -14.70
C LYS A 81 -33.47 6.96 -15.84
N ASN A 82 -33.03 7.28 -17.06
CA ASN A 82 -33.87 7.31 -18.26
C ASN A 82 -33.63 6.11 -19.19
N ASN A 83 -32.86 5.10 -18.76
CA ASN A 83 -32.56 3.94 -19.58
C ASN A 83 -33.73 2.93 -19.52
N PRO A 84 -34.33 2.56 -20.66
CA PRO A 84 -35.46 1.64 -20.67
C PRO A 84 -35.07 0.16 -20.52
N GLN A 85 -33.79 -0.20 -20.68
CA GLN A 85 -33.34 -1.60 -20.80
C GLN A 85 -32.55 -2.07 -19.58
N ASP A 86 -32.88 -3.24 -19.03
CA ASP A 86 -32.09 -3.86 -17.95
C ASP A 86 -30.59 -3.94 -18.32
N ILE A 87 -29.72 -3.84 -17.31
CA ILE A 87 -28.27 -3.89 -17.49
C ILE A 87 -27.69 -4.91 -16.52
N THR A 88 -26.72 -5.69 -16.99
CA THR A 88 -25.88 -6.54 -16.13
C THR A 88 -24.42 -6.10 -16.19
N LEU A 89 -23.90 -5.66 -15.04
CA LEU A 89 -22.48 -5.30 -14.86
C LEU A 89 -21.64 -6.56 -14.61
N CYS A 90 -20.66 -6.81 -15.47
CA CYS A 90 -19.93 -8.07 -15.56
C CYS A 90 -18.44 -7.94 -15.19
N CYS A 91 -17.92 -8.89 -14.41
CA CYS A 91 -16.48 -9.12 -14.22
C CYS A 91 -16.12 -10.63 -14.27
N PHE A 92 -14.88 -11.01 -13.95
CA PHE A 92 -14.40 -12.39 -14.13
C PHE A 92 -14.74 -13.34 -12.98
N GLU A 93 -14.69 -12.84 -11.76
CA GLU A 93 -14.75 -13.62 -10.53
C GLU A 93 -16.14 -14.26 -10.39
N LYS A 94 -16.24 -15.49 -9.90
CA LYS A 94 -17.56 -16.17 -9.83
C LYS A 94 -18.41 -15.59 -8.71
N THR A 95 -19.70 -15.92 -8.71
CA THR A 95 -20.59 -15.62 -7.59
C THR A 95 -20.00 -16.15 -6.28
N GLY A 96 -19.90 -15.29 -5.26
CA GLY A 96 -19.29 -15.61 -3.97
C GLY A 96 -17.80 -15.32 -3.85
N ASP A 97 -17.06 -15.20 -4.96
CA ASP A 97 -15.65 -14.79 -4.94
C ASP A 97 -15.54 -13.27 -4.74
N PHE A 98 -14.61 -12.81 -3.90
CA PHE A 98 -14.32 -11.38 -3.73
C PHE A 98 -13.93 -10.71 -5.05
N CYS A 99 -14.56 -9.58 -5.36
CA CYS A 99 -14.20 -8.73 -6.49
C CYS A 99 -14.77 -7.31 -6.37
N HIS A 100 -14.35 -6.43 -7.26
CA HIS A 100 -14.78 -5.03 -7.29
C HIS A 100 -16.25 -4.83 -7.66
N ARG A 101 -16.92 -5.79 -8.33
CA ARG A 101 -18.33 -5.64 -8.75
C ARG A 101 -19.27 -5.41 -7.57
N TYR A 102 -19.02 -6.06 -6.43
CA TYR A 102 -19.86 -5.88 -5.25
C TYR A 102 -19.77 -4.47 -4.72
N GLN A 103 -18.56 -3.93 -4.71
CA GLN A 103 -18.33 -2.58 -4.25
C GLN A 103 -18.99 -1.58 -5.19
N VAL A 104 -18.94 -1.78 -6.52
CA VAL A 104 -19.73 -0.97 -7.46
C VAL A 104 -21.24 -1.06 -7.16
N GLY A 105 -21.75 -2.27 -6.94
CA GLY A 105 -23.15 -2.48 -6.56
C GLY A 105 -23.55 -1.77 -5.26
N GLU A 106 -22.67 -1.78 -4.25
CA GLU A 106 -22.91 -1.17 -2.94
C GLU A 106 -22.76 0.36 -2.97
N VAL A 107 -21.63 0.87 -3.47
CA VAL A 107 -21.27 2.28 -3.31
C VAL A 107 -21.75 3.17 -4.45
N VAL A 108 -22.10 2.58 -5.59
CA VAL A 108 -22.64 3.32 -6.74
C VAL A 108 -24.12 3.02 -6.89
N VAL A 109 -24.49 1.76 -7.17
CA VAL A 109 -25.86 1.44 -7.55
C VAL A 109 -26.81 1.58 -6.37
N GLN A 110 -26.54 0.91 -5.24
CA GLN A 110 -27.39 1.03 -4.06
C GLN A 110 -27.38 2.43 -3.45
N LYS A 111 -26.28 3.19 -3.60
CA LYS A 111 -26.18 4.55 -3.06
C LYS A 111 -26.96 5.58 -3.89
N TYR A 112 -26.86 5.52 -5.22
CA TYR A 112 -27.39 6.58 -6.10
C TYR A 112 -28.61 6.16 -6.94
N LEU A 113 -28.86 4.85 -7.08
CA LEU A 113 -29.97 4.25 -7.84
C LEU A 113 -30.59 3.05 -7.08
N PRO A 114 -30.91 3.16 -5.77
CA PRO A 114 -31.36 2.03 -4.95
C PRO A 114 -32.59 1.32 -5.52
N GLU A 115 -33.51 2.05 -6.14
CA GLU A 115 -34.73 1.54 -6.77
C GLU A 115 -34.47 0.71 -8.02
N LEU A 116 -33.31 0.89 -8.65
CA LEU A 116 -32.90 0.13 -9.83
C LEU A 116 -32.02 -1.06 -9.45
N TRP A 117 -31.69 -1.29 -8.18
CA TRP A 117 -30.79 -2.36 -7.79
C TRP A 117 -31.45 -3.74 -7.80
N GLY A 118 -31.03 -4.60 -8.73
CA GLY A 118 -31.53 -5.97 -8.87
C GLY A 118 -30.74 -7.04 -8.13
N GLY A 119 -29.61 -6.68 -7.53
CA GLY A 119 -28.73 -7.63 -6.85
C GLY A 119 -27.75 -8.35 -7.76
N GLU A 120 -27.09 -9.36 -7.19
CA GLU A 120 -26.25 -10.28 -7.94
C GLU A 120 -27.08 -11.45 -8.47
N ILE A 121 -27.03 -11.67 -9.78
CA ILE A 121 -27.73 -12.78 -10.43
C ILE A 121 -27.06 -14.09 -10.06
N GLY A 122 -27.86 -15.12 -9.75
CA GLY A 122 -27.36 -16.43 -9.31
C GLY A 122 -27.13 -16.53 -7.80
N THR A 123 -27.28 -15.44 -7.05
CA THR A 123 -27.48 -15.54 -5.59
C THR A 123 -28.96 -15.76 -5.31
N SER A 124 -29.30 -16.90 -4.71
CA SER A 124 -30.65 -17.13 -4.21
C SER A 124 -30.90 -16.21 -3.01
N ARG A 125 -31.30 -14.96 -3.26
CA ARG A 125 -31.80 -14.09 -2.20
C ARG A 125 -33.26 -14.44 -1.96
N THR A 126 -33.53 -15.13 -0.85
CA THR A 126 -34.85 -15.17 -0.22
C THR A 126 -35.35 -13.74 -0.09
N GLN A 127 -36.40 -13.40 -0.84
CA GLN A 127 -37.09 -12.12 -0.72
C GLN A 127 -37.65 -12.01 0.70
N LEU A 128 -37.03 -11.20 1.56
CA LEU A 128 -37.69 -10.75 2.78
C LEU A 128 -38.61 -9.59 2.40
N ARG A 129 -39.89 -9.94 2.25
CA ARG A 129 -40.99 -8.97 2.25
C ARG A 129 -40.95 -8.18 3.55
N ILE A 130 -41.00 -6.86 3.42
CA ILE A 130 -41.27 -5.94 4.52
C ILE A 130 -42.64 -6.30 5.10
N ILE A 131 -42.68 -6.75 6.35
CA ILE A 131 -43.89 -6.70 7.17
C ILE A 131 -43.61 -5.72 8.30
N GLN A 132 -44.47 -4.70 8.36
CA GLN A 132 -44.51 -3.67 9.38
C GLN A 132 -44.70 -4.28 10.78
N GLY A 133 -44.06 -3.68 11.78
CA GLY A 133 -44.53 -3.69 13.16
C GLY A 133 -43.66 -4.45 14.16
N GLY A 134 -42.98 -3.69 15.03
CA GLY A 134 -42.78 -4.05 16.44
C GLY A 134 -41.68 -5.05 16.78
N LYS A 135 -40.66 -4.55 17.49
CA LYS A 135 -39.48 -5.21 18.11
C LYS A 135 -38.37 -5.59 17.13
N MET A 136 -37.24 -4.88 17.25
CA MET A 136 -35.96 -5.28 16.64
C MET A 136 -35.55 -6.64 17.22
N ASN A 137 -35.85 -7.72 16.48
CA ASN A 137 -35.16 -8.99 16.66
C ASN A 137 -33.73 -8.79 16.13
N LEU A 138 -32.78 -8.69 17.06
CA LEU A 138 -31.35 -8.65 16.79
C LEU A 138 -30.89 -10.01 16.27
N THR A 139 -31.11 -10.27 14.99
CA THR A 139 -30.52 -11.42 14.32
C THR A 139 -29.12 -11.04 13.84
N TYR A 140 -28.12 -11.56 14.56
CA TYR A 140 -26.74 -11.59 14.07
C TYR A 140 -26.68 -12.39 12.76
N PRO A 141 -25.77 -12.03 11.84
CA PRO A 141 -25.47 -12.86 10.68
C PRO A 141 -25.11 -14.28 11.12
N PRO A 142 -25.52 -15.34 10.40
CA PRO A 142 -25.29 -16.74 10.82
C PRO A 142 -23.82 -17.09 11.11
N LYS A 143 -22.88 -16.45 10.39
CA LYS A 143 -21.44 -16.62 10.62
C LYS A 143 -20.97 -15.99 11.93
N VAL A 144 -21.54 -14.84 12.31
CA VAL A 144 -21.24 -14.17 13.58
C VAL A 144 -21.79 -14.99 14.74
N LEU A 145 -23.04 -15.49 14.66
CA LEU A 145 -23.62 -16.41 15.65
C LEU A 145 -22.75 -17.64 15.87
N SER A 146 -22.39 -18.33 14.78
CA SER A 146 -21.58 -19.55 14.85
C SER A 146 -20.21 -19.32 15.51
N LEU A 147 -19.62 -18.13 15.34
CA LEU A 147 -18.33 -17.79 15.97
C LEU A 147 -18.49 -17.39 17.43
N ILE A 148 -19.58 -16.70 17.80
CA ILE A 148 -19.90 -16.41 19.21
C ILE A 148 -20.08 -17.73 19.97
N ASP A 149 -20.87 -18.67 19.45
CA ASP A 149 -21.09 -19.98 20.06
C ASP A 149 -19.77 -20.75 20.25
N LYS A 150 -18.88 -20.69 19.25
CA LYS A 150 -17.54 -21.31 19.33
C LYS A 150 -16.63 -20.64 20.36
N CYS A 151 -16.72 -19.31 20.53
CA CYS A 151 -15.97 -18.60 21.55
C CYS A 151 -16.48 -19.00 22.95
N HIS A 152 -17.79 -19.05 23.14
CA HIS A 152 -18.41 -19.49 24.40
C HIS A 152 -18.02 -20.93 24.74
N ALA A 153 -18.08 -21.84 23.76
CA ALA A 153 -17.64 -23.23 23.93
C ALA A 153 -16.14 -23.37 24.24
N SER A 154 -15.33 -22.38 23.86
CA SER A 154 -13.89 -22.33 24.15
C SER A 154 -13.55 -21.57 25.44
N GLY A 155 -14.56 -21.24 26.27
CA GLY A 155 -14.38 -20.56 27.55
C GLY A 155 -14.25 -19.03 27.47
N PHE A 156 -14.56 -18.43 26.31
CA PHE A 156 -14.52 -16.98 26.10
C PHE A 156 -15.94 -16.41 26.00
N PRO A 157 -16.55 -15.93 27.10
CA PRO A 157 -17.91 -15.39 27.13
C PRO A 157 -17.94 -14.00 26.50
N VAL A 158 -17.81 -13.96 25.17
CA VAL A 158 -17.83 -12.74 24.38
C VAL A 158 -19.26 -12.22 24.22
N VAL A 159 -19.45 -10.93 24.40
CA VAL A 159 -20.71 -10.22 24.13
C VAL A 159 -20.49 -9.31 22.94
N CYS A 160 -21.34 -9.42 21.93
CA CYS A 160 -21.36 -8.51 20.80
C CYS A 160 -22.67 -7.74 20.86
N ASP A 161 -22.66 -6.41 20.92
CA ASP A 161 -23.88 -5.58 20.91
C ASP A 161 -23.95 -4.82 19.59
N ARG A 162 -25.05 -4.96 18.84
CA ARG A 162 -25.22 -4.22 17.59
C ARG A 162 -25.60 -2.76 17.88
N LEU A 163 -24.80 -1.83 17.37
CA LEU A 163 -25.01 -0.40 17.46
C LEU A 163 -25.95 0.09 16.36
N THR A 164 -26.60 1.23 16.60
CA THR A 164 -27.54 1.86 15.65
C THR A 164 -26.87 2.30 14.35
N CYS A 165 -25.56 2.54 14.37
CA CYS A 165 -24.75 2.88 13.19
C CYS A 165 -24.34 1.65 12.33
N GLY A 166 -24.79 0.44 12.69
CA GLY A 166 -24.49 -0.79 11.96
C GLY A 166 -23.17 -1.48 12.35
N TYR A 167 -22.43 -0.91 13.30
CA TYR A 167 -21.26 -1.51 13.93
C TYR A 167 -21.66 -2.40 15.12
N TYR A 168 -20.69 -3.08 15.71
CA TYR A 168 -20.85 -3.99 16.84
C TYR A 168 -19.84 -3.63 17.92
N ARG A 169 -20.31 -3.37 19.13
CA ARG A 169 -19.43 -3.30 20.30
C ARG A 169 -19.11 -4.70 20.75
N VAL A 170 -17.84 -5.04 20.92
CA VAL A 170 -17.42 -6.38 21.34
C VAL A 170 -16.79 -6.26 22.72
N SER A 171 -17.23 -7.08 23.67
CA SER A 171 -16.63 -7.16 25.00
C SER A 171 -16.37 -8.60 25.40
N LEU A 172 -15.34 -8.82 26.23
CA LEU A 172 -14.96 -10.12 26.75
C LEU A 172 -14.71 -9.99 28.25
N HIS A 173 -15.38 -10.82 29.06
CA HIS A 173 -15.30 -10.74 30.53
C HIS A 173 -15.64 -9.34 31.10
N GLY A 174 -16.44 -8.55 30.38
CA GLY A 174 -16.78 -7.17 30.75
C GLY A 174 -15.75 -6.11 30.33
N GLU A 175 -14.62 -6.50 29.72
CA GLU A 175 -13.67 -5.58 29.11
C GLU A 175 -14.10 -5.23 27.68
N ASP A 176 -14.08 -3.94 27.34
CA ASP A 176 -14.43 -3.44 26.01
C ASP A 176 -13.25 -3.66 25.03
N LEU A 177 -13.52 -4.39 23.95
CA LEU A 177 -12.57 -4.65 22.87
C LEU A 177 -12.78 -3.70 21.68
N GLY A 178 -13.72 -2.76 21.78
CA GLY A 178 -13.99 -1.71 20.81
C GLY A 178 -15.20 -1.96 19.90
N ASP A 179 -15.43 -0.97 19.03
CA ASP A 179 -16.52 -0.96 18.06
C ASP A 179 -16.03 -1.41 16.68
N TRP A 180 -16.66 -2.45 16.12
CA TRP A 180 -16.21 -3.14 14.92
C TRP A 180 -17.29 -3.23 13.86
N SER A 181 -16.91 -3.16 12.59
CA SER A 181 -17.84 -3.50 11.50
C SER A 181 -18.20 -5.00 11.54
N GLU A 182 -19.23 -5.43 10.81
CA GLU A 182 -19.64 -6.84 10.74
C GLU A 182 -18.47 -7.79 10.37
N LEU A 183 -17.61 -7.37 9.44
CA LEU A 183 -16.40 -8.11 9.06
C LEU A 183 -15.31 -8.02 10.14
N GLY A 184 -15.19 -6.88 10.83
CA GLY A 184 -14.27 -6.70 11.95
C GLY A 184 -14.58 -7.64 13.12
N VAL A 185 -15.87 -7.84 13.43
CA VAL A 185 -16.32 -8.79 14.46
C VAL A 185 -15.86 -10.20 14.15
N LEU A 186 -15.95 -10.66 12.89
CA LEU A 186 -15.47 -11.98 12.50
C LEU A 186 -13.96 -12.13 12.76
N GLY A 187 -13.18 -11.08 12.51
CA GLY A 187 -11.75 -11.02 12.79
C GLY A 187 -11.43 -11.08 14.28
N VAL A 188 -12.09 -10.26 15.09
CA VAL A 188 -11.90 -10.22 16.56
C VAL A 188 -12.27 -11.56 17.20
N LEU A 189 -13.45 -12.11 16.86
CA LEU A 189 -13.90 -13.42 17.37
C LEU A 189 -12.99 -14.58 16.93
N SER A 190 -12.42 -14.50 15.73
CA SER A 190 -11.46 -15.51 15.26
C SER A 190 -10.11 -15.37 15.96
N GLY A 191 -9.67 -14.13 16.24
CA GLY A 191 -8.44 -13.82 16.95
C GLY A 191 -8.47 -14.26 18.42
N LEU A 192 -9.60 -14.12 19.11
CA LEU A 192 -9.78 -14.59 20.49
C LEU A 192 -9.58 -16.11 20.63
N ARG A 193 -9.91 -16.86 19.58
CA ARG A 193 -9.73 -18.31 19.51
C ARG A 193 -8.28 -18.72 19.22
N HIS A 194 -7.41 -17.78 18.86
CA HIS A 194 -6.05 -18.07 18.42
C HIS A 194 -5.02 -17.59 19.46
N GLU A 195 -4.25 -18.52 20.02
CA GLU A 195 -3.33 -18.26 21.15
C GLU A 195 -2.30 -17.15 20.85
N PHE A 196 -1.82 -17.07 19.61
CA PHE A 196 -0.88 -16.03 19.20
C PHE A 196 -1.47 -14.61 19.20
N TYR A 197 -2.75 -14.45 18.83
CA TYR A 197 -3.38 -13.13 18.68
C TYR A 197 -4.10 -12.68 19.95
N ARG A 198 -4.49 -13.63 20.82
CA ARG A 198 -5.23 -13.39 22.06
C ARG A 198 -4.54 -12.38 23.02
N PRO A 199 -3.22 -12.45 23.29
CA PRO A 199 -2.55 -11.50 24.20
C PRO A 199 -2.48 -10.07 23.66
N ARG A 200 -2.63 -9.90 22.33
CA ARG A 200 -2.62 -8.58 21.67
C ARG A 200 -3.99 -7.92 21.66
N LEU A 201 -5.05 -8.72 21.72
CA LEU A 201 -6.44 -8.26 21.78
C LEU A 201 -6.87 -7.98 23.22
N VAL A 202 -6.34 -8.74 24.17
CA VAL A 202 -6.69 -8.64 25.60
C VAL A 202 -5.40 -8.66 26.41
N PRO A 203 -4.77 -7.48 26.62
CA PRO A 203 -3.47 -7.38 27.29
C PRO A 203 -3.47 -7.96 28.72
N SER A 204 -4.62 -7.98 29.39
CA SER A 204 -4.81 -8.54 30.74
C SER A 204 -4.69 -10.07 30.81
N LEU A 205 -4.73 -10.79 29.68
CA LEU A 205 -4.56 -12.25 29.59
C LEU A 205 -3.10 -12.69 29.34
N ALA A 206 -2.16 -11.74 29.27
CA ALA A 206 -0.76 -12.02 29.03
C ALA A 206 -0.01 -12.34 30.34
N THR A 207 -0.10 -13.57 30.84
CA THR A 207 0.75 -14.05 31.95
C THR A 207 1.84 -15.00 31.40
N PRO A 208 3.11 -14.92 31.85
CA PRO A 208 4.21 -15.65 31.22
C PRO A 208 4.25 -17.13 31.65
N MET A 209 4.40 -18.04 30.69
CA MET A 209 4.75 -19.44 30.94
C MET A 209 6.21 -19.52 31.42
N VAL A 210 6.38 -19.69 32.73
CA VAL A 210 7.64 -20.16 33.33
C VAL A 210 7.76 -21.65 33.04
N ALA A 211 8.70 -22.03 32.17
CA ALA A 211 9.14 -23.42 32.09
C ALA A 211 10.23 -23.64 33.14
N ALA A 212 9.84 -24.28 34.24
CA ALA A 212 10.76 -25.05 35.05
C ALA A 212 11.20 -26.27 34.25
N ASP A 213 12.50 -26.41 34.01
CA ASP A 213 13.17 -27.69 34.18
C ASP A 213 14.68 -27.46 34.28
N GLY A 214 15.19 -27.69 35.48
CA GLY A 214 16.62 -27.74 35.73
C GLY A 214 17.18 -29.08 35.27
N LYS A 215 18.34 -29.04 34.62
CA LYS A 215 19.40 -30.03 34.81
C LYS A 215 20.73 -29.47 34.32
N ASN A 216 21.69 -29.49 35.23
CA ASN A 216 23.09 -29.14 35.05
C ASN A 216 23.74 -29.90 33.88
N ALA A 217 24.54 -29.19 33.08
CA ALA A 217 25.75 -29.73 32.48
C ALA A 217 26.70 -28.56 32.13
N THR A 218 27.72 -28.40 32.97
CA THR A 218 28.96 -27.67 32.69
C THR A 218 29.72 -28.32 31.54
N ALA A 219 30.20 -27.55 30.56
CA ALA A 219 31.48 -27.78 29.88
C ALA A 219 31.89 -26.58 29.01
N ASP A 220 33.07 -26.04 29.38
CA ASP A 220 34.15 -25.53 28.54
C ASP A 220 33.97 -24.25 27.72
N VAL A 221 34.50 -23.20 28.34
CA VAL A 221 35.00 -21.95 27.76
C VAL A 221 36.16 -22.27 26.81
N ALA A 222 35.95 -22.06 25.51
CA ALA A 222 37.03 -21.92 24.54
C ALA A 222 37.24 -20.43 24.25
N VAL A 223 38.41 -19.94 24.66
CA VAL A 223 38.93 -18.60 24.37
C VAL A 223 39.24 -18.48 22.87
N PRO A 224 38.76 -17.44 22.14
CA PRO A 224 39.26 -17.15 20.81
C PRO A 224 40.58 -16.37 20.93
N GLN A 225 41.67 -16.97 20.43
CA GLN A 225 42.91 -16.26 20.12
C GLN A 225 42.71 -15.30 18.94
N PRO A 226 43.51 -14.21 18.87
CA PRO A 226 43.23 -13.06 18.00
C PRO A 226 43.52 -13.40 16.53
N VAL A 227 42.50 -13.30 15.69
CA VAL A 227 42.65 -13.33 14.24
C VAL A 227 43.29 -12.01 13.81
N ALA A 228 44.39 -12.13 13.07
CA ALA A 228 45.20 -11.06 12.53
C ALA A 228 44.36 -9.92 11.93
N ALA A 229 44.75 -8.69 12.24
CA ALA A 229 44.22 -7.46 11.67
C ALA A 229 44.22 -7.56 10.14
N GLN A 230 43.03 -7.68 9.56
CA GLN A 230 42.84 -7.40 8.15
C GLN A 230 42.92 -5.88 7.95
N PRO A 231 43.50 -5.42 6.83
CA PRO A 231 43.67 -4.00 6.55
C PRO A 231 42.31 -3.32 6.58
N GLU A 232 42.25 -2.16 7.26
CA GLU A 232 41.07 -1.31 7.42
C GLU A 232 40.33 -1.19 6.08
N SER A 233 39.11 -1.71 6.01
CA SER A 233 38.27 -1.58 4.83
C SER A 233 38.02 -0.09 4.59
N SER A 234 38.38 0.40 3.41
CA SER A 234 37.90 1.69 2.91
C SER A 234 36.39 1.74 3.10
N GLU A 235 35.87 2.71 3.86
CA GLU A 235 34.43 2.85 4.08
C GLU A 235 33.68 2.88 2.73
N LEU A 236 32.61 2.09 2.62
CA LEU A 236 31.83 1.97 1.39
C LEU A 236 30.87 3.15 1.17
N ILE A 237 30.66 3.94 2.22
CA ILE A 237 29.95 5.20 2.18
C ILE A 237 30.92 6.32 2.54
N THR A 238 30.66 7.52 2.03
CA THR A 238 31.32 8.75 2.49
C THR A 238 30.33 9.53 3.34
N ARG A 239 30.65 9.78 4.62
CA ARG A 239 29.86 10.69 5.46
C ARG A 239 30.17 12.13 5.05
N LEU A 240 29.19 12.82 4.47
CA LEU A 240 29.36 14.20 3.99
C LEU A 240 29.09 15.24 5.09
N GLY A 241 28.60 14.81 6.25
CA GLY A 241 28.28 15.66 7.40
C GLY A 241 26.87 15.40 7.92
N LYS A 242 26.30 16.41 8.59
CA LYS A 242 24.97 16.38 9.18
C LYS A 242 24.27 17.73 8.97
N LEU A 243 22.93 17.73 8.82
CA LEU A 243 22.12 18.96 8.89
C LEU A 243 22.24 19.60 10.27
N GLU A 244 22.34 20.93 10.29
CA GLU A 244 22.18 21.71 11.52
C GLU A 244 20.71 21.66 11.97
N ASP A 245 20.46 21.76 13.27
CA ASP A 245 19.13 21.53 13.86
C ASP A 245 18.04 22.44 13.28
N GLU A 246 18.34 23.71 13.00
CA GLU A 246 17.38 24.67 12.42
C GLU A 246 17.01 24.31 10.97
N GLU A 247 18.01 23.99 10.14
CA GLU A 247 17.80 23.56 8.75
C GLU A 247 17.05 22.23 8.70
N LEU A 248 17.39 21.29 9.60
CA LEU A 248 16.70 20.01 9.72
C LEU A 248 15.22 20.22 10.05
N ALA A 249 14.89 21.03 11.05
CA ALA A 249 13.51 21.31 11.44
C ALA A 249 12.70 21.92 10.28
N GLN A 250 13.28 22.89 9.56
CA GLN A 250 12.65 23.50 8.38
C GLN A 250 12.31 22.45 7.31
N ILE A 251 13.25 21.55 7.01
CA ILE A 251 13.06 20.52 6.00
C ILE A 251 12.06 19.46 6.46
N GLN A 252 12.07 19.08 7.74
CA GLN A 252 11.10 18.16 8.31
C GLN A 252 9.67 18.70 8.18
N ASP A 253 9.47 19.99 8.45
CA ASP A 253 8.16 20.62 8.30
C ASP A 253 7.73 20.73 6.84
N TRP A 254 8.67 21.03 5.94
CA TRP A 254 8.41 20.99 4.51
C TRP A 254 7.99 19.59 4.04
N CYS A 255 8.71 18.53 4.44
CA CYS A 255 8.37 17.14 4.15
C CYS A 255 6.96 16.77 4.64
N LYS A 256 6.59 17.17 5.86
CA LYS A 256 5.23 16.95 6.38
C LYS A 256 4.18 17.68 5.53
N SER A 257 4.47 18.91 5.09
CA SER A 257 3.55 19.72 4.28
C SER A 257 3.27 19.16 2.88
N ILE A 258 4.24 18.47 2.28
CA ILE A 258 4.12 17.88 0.93
C ILE A 258 3.65 16.42 0.94
N LYS A 259 3.44 15.80 2.11
CA LYS A 259 3.10 14.37 2.23
C LYS A 259 1.85 13.99 1.41
N ASN A 260 0.85 14.85 1.36
CA ASN A 260 -0.39 14.63 0.59
C ASN A 260 -0.20 14.77 -0.93
N GLN A 261 0.92 15.30 -1.39
CA GLN A 261 1.28 15.43 -2.81
C GLN A 261 2.19 14.31 -3.31
N MET A 262 2.70 13.46 -2.40
CA MET A 262 3.46 12.28 -2.75
C MET A 262 2.56 11.20 -3.34
N PHE A 263 3.12 10.34 -4.18
CA PHE A 263 2.39 9.24 -4.79
C PHE A 263 3.04 7.90 -4.41
N PRO A 264 2.28 6.79 -4.43
CA PRO A 264 2.84 5.46 -4.18
C PRO A 264 3.99 5.15 -5.13
N SER A 265 5.11 4.73 -4.56
CA SER A 265 6.30 4.39 -5.33
C SER A 265 6.05 3.16 -6.20
N VAL A 266 6.51 3.20 -7.45
CA VAL A 266 6.50 2.03 -8.35
C VAL A 266 7.67 1.07 -8.09
N SER A 267 8.47 1.32 -7.06
CA SER A 267 9.62 0.51 -6.70
C SER A 267 9.22 -0.92 -6.34
N GLN A 268 9.88 -1.89 -6.97
CA GLN A 268 9.73 -3.31 -6.67
C GLN A 268 10.47 -3.74 -5.39
N TYR A 269 11.24 -2.82 -4.80
CA TYR A 269 12.15 -3.12 -3.69
C TYR A 269 11.62 -2.63 -2.34
N ALA A 270 10.63 -1.72 -2.33
CA ALA A 270 10.14 -1.07 -1.12
C ALA A 270 8.60 -0.95 -1.13
N ASP A 271 7.93 -1.96 -0.56
CA ASP A 271 6.47 -2.01 -0.50
C ASP A 271 5.89 -0.92 0.42
N GLY A 272 4.90 -0.18 -0.07
CA GLY A 272 4.20 0.86 0.70
C GLY A 272 4.94 2.21 0.82
N ARG A 273 6.10 2.36 0.17
CA ARG A 273 6.84 3.63 0.11
C ARG A 273 6.09 4.66 -0.73
N LEU A 274 6.07 5.92 -0.30
CA LEU A 274 5.63 7.05 -1.12
C LEU A 274 6.85 7.79 -1.69
N GLU A 275 6.70 8.38 -2.86
CA GLU A 275 7.74 9.17 -3.51
C GLU A 275 7.23 10.48 -4.11
N LEU A 276 8.14 11.45 -4.22
CA LEU A 276 7.96 12.71 -4.93
C LEU A 276 9.27 13.06 -5.63
N HIS A 277 9.17 13.65 -6.80
CA HIS A 277 10.32 13.95 -7.66
C HIS A 277 10.47 15.46 -7.78
N LEU A 278 11.70 15.95 -7.68
CA LEU A 278 12.06 17.33 -8.02
C LEU A 278 12.97 17.35 -9.25
N ARG A 279 12.93 18.47 -9.99
CA ARG A 279 13.55 18.72 -11.30
C ARG A 279 13.11 17.81 -12.43
N ARG A 280 13.19 16.50 -12.25
CA ARG A 280 12.86 15.52 -13.27
C ARG A 280 12.11 14.34 -12.70
N PHE A 281 11.03 13.97 -13.36
CA PHE A 281 10.41 12.66 -13.20
C PHE A 281 11.17 11.64 -14.07
N VAL A 282 11.46 10.47 -13.49
CA VAL A 282 12.17 9.39 -14.18
C VAL A 282 11.30 8.13 -14.08
N SER A 283 10.75 7.73 -15.22
CA SER A 283 9.99 6.49 -15.35
C SER A 283 10.96 5.32 -15.35
N LEU A 284 10.91 4.54 -14.27
CA LEU A 284 11.73 3.35 -14.12
C LEU A 284 11.12 2.23 -14.99
N ALA A 285 11.50 2.19 -16.27
CA ALA A 285 11.21 1.05 -17.11
C ALA A 285 11.85 -0.21 -16.49
N SER A 286 11.10 -1.31 -16.41
CA SER A 286 11.65 -2.54 -15.87
C SER A 286 12.84 -2.97 -16.73
N ALA A 287 13.90 -3.50 -16.13
CA ALA A 287 15.04 -4.06 -16.88
C ALA A 287 14.64 -5.18 -17.88
N LYS A 288 13.41 -5.70 -17.78
CA LYS A 288 12.81 -6.70 -18.69
C LYS A 288 12.08 -6.09 -19.88
N SER A 289 11.81 -4.79 -19.89
CA SER A 289 11.24 -4.10 -21.03
C SER A 289 12.36 -3.44 -21.81
N GLU A 290 12.48 -3.72 -23.11
CA GLU A 290 13.38 -3.01 -24.04
C GLU A 290 13.07 -1.50 -24.17
N LYS A 291 12.10 -0.99 -23.41
CA LYS A 291 11.74 0.43 -23.35
C LYS A 291 12.78 1.19 -22.54
N LYS A 292 13.33 2.25 -23.14
CA LYS A 292 14.19 3.22 -22.45
C LYS A 292 13.41 3.91 -21.32
N ALA A 293 14.13 4.32 -20.27
CA ALA A 293 13.57 5.14 -19.21
C ALA A 293 13.06 6.47 -19.80
N GLU A 294 11.84 6.86 -19.44
CA GLU A 294 11.26 8.14 -19.85
C GLU A 294 11.61 9.20 -18.81
N VAL A 295 12.18 10.33 -19.25
CA VAL A 295 12.55 11.44 -18.37
C VAL A 295 11.68 12.64 -18.73
N LYS A 296 11.04 13.27 -17.74
CA LYS A 296 10.23 14.47 -17.92
C LYS A 296 10.69 15.56 -17.00
N VAL A 297 10.89 16.76 -17.52
CA VAL A 297 11.15 17.95 -16.71
C VAL A 297 9.91 18.25 -15.87
N ILE A 298 10.14 18.59 -14.60
CA ILE A 298 9.12 19.07 -13.69
C ILE A 298 9.22 20.59 -13.68
N GLU A 299 8.09 21.26 -13.87
CA GLU A 299 8.04 22.72 -13.86
C GLU A 299 8.63 23.29 -12.56
N PRO A 300 9.58 24.25 -12.66
CA PRO A 300 10.10 24.95 -11.49
C PRO A 300 8.97 25.60 -10.68
N GLY A 301 9.08 25.59 -9.36
CA GLY A 301 8.08 26.17 -8.47
C GLY A 301 6.79 25.35 -8.30
N ARG A 302 6.70 24.15 -8.90
CA ARG A 302 5.57 23.22 -8.70
C ARG A 302 5.30 22.91 -7.22
N TYR A 303 6.37 22.84 -6.42
CA TYR A 303 6.30 22.55 -4.99
C TYR A 303 6.91 23.73 -4.24
N ALA A 304 6.06 24.53 -3.59
CA ALA A 304 6.51 25.66 -2.80
C ALA A 304 7.51 25.21 -1.71
N GLY A 305 8.64 25.89 -1.58
CA GLY A 305 9.67 25.59 -0.59
C GLY A 305 10.63 24.46 -0.99
N ALA A 306 10.49 23.88 -2.19
CA ALA A 306 11.41 22.84 -2.66
C ALA A 306 12.84 23.33 -2.90
N GLU A 307 13.03 24.65 -2.99
CA GLU A 307 14.32 25.29 -3.26
C GLU A 307 15.37 24.95 -2.20
N VAL A 308 14.95 24.73 -0.95
CA VAL A 308 15.85 24.32 0.15
C VAL A 308 16.46 22.94 -0.10
N ILE A 309 15.65 21.99 -0.60
CA ILE A 309 16.12 20.64 -0.94
C ILE A 309 17.02 20.70 -2.17
N GLU A 310 16.69 21.51 -3.16
CA GLU A 310 17.52 21.65 -4.36
C GLU A 310 18.87 22.29 -4.05
N ALA A 311 18.92 23.32 -3.20
CA ALA A 311 20.17 23.95 -2.77
C ALA A 311 21.07 22.97 -2.01
N LEU A 312 20.50 22.15 -1.13
CA LEU A 312 21.24 21.07 -0.46
C LEU A 312 21.73 20.00 -1.44
N GLY A 313 20.90 19.65 -2.42
CA GLY A 313 21.27 18.75 -3.51
C GLY A 313 22.49 19.26 -4.27
N GLU A 314 22.56 20.54 -4.61
CA GLU A 314 23.73 21.13 -5.28
C GLU A 314 24.99 21.12 -4.41
N LYS A 315 24.85 21.31 -3.09
CA LYS A 315 25.97 21.23 -2.16
C LYS A 315 26.52 19.79 -2.05
N LEU A 316 25.65 18.79 -2.02
CA LEU A 316 26.02 17.39 -1.78
C LEU A 316 26.39 16.63 -3.06
N LEU A 317 25.71 16.93 -4.17
CA LEU A 317 25.92 16.33 -5.47
C LEU A 317 25.71 17.39 -6.57
N PRO A 318 26.74 18.21 -6.86
CA PRO A 318 26.65 19.25 -7.88
C PRO A 318 26.13 18.73 -9.22
N ASP A 319 25.28 19.51 -9.89
CA ASP A 319 24.66 19.18 -11.17
C ASP A 319 23.78 17.91 -11.10
N PHE A 320 23.15 17.65 -9.96
CA PHE A 320 22.18 16.56 -9.87
C PHE A 320 20.99 16.84 -10.80
N HIS A 321 20.49 15.78 -11.42
CA HIS A 321 19.42 15.86 -12.40
C HIS A 321 18.03 15.63 -11.80
N GLN A 322 17.99 14.89 -10.68
CA GLN A 322 16.76 14.54 -9.96
C GLN A 322 17.03 14.47 -8.46
N ALA A 323 16.11 15.04 -7.66
CA ALA A 323 15.97 14.69 -6.25
C ALA A 323 14.72 13.80 -6.10
N LEU A 324 14.88 12.68 -5.42
CA LEU A 324 13.83 11.72 -5.11
C LEU A 324 13.54 11.76 -3.62
N ILE A 325 12.41 12.34 -3.25
CA ILE A 325 11.94 12.48 -1.87
C ILE A 325 11.14 11.24 -1.55
N LEU A 326 11.46 10.60 -0.44
CA LEU A 326 10.99 9.25 -0.11
C LEU A 326 10.44 9.22 1.31
N PHE A 327 9.22 8.70 1.44
CA PHE A 327 8.57 8.45 2.72
C PHE A 327 8.35 6.95 2.90
N TYR A 328 8.80 6.44 4.03
CA TYR A 328 8.71 5.04 4.43
C TYR A 328 7.85 4.94 5.69
N PRO A 329 6.63 4.36 5.59
CA PRO A 329 5.88 4.00 6.79
C PRO A 329 6.67 3.05 7.70
N ALA A 330 6.39 3.11 9.00
CA ALA A 330 6.90 2.13 9.95
C ALA A 330 6.68 0.69 9.46
N GLY A 331 7.73 -0.14 9.52
CA GLY A 331 7.71 -1.50 9.03
C GLY A 331 8.04 -1.67 7.55
N THR A 332 8.26 -0.61 6.77
CA THR A 332 8.76 -0.72 5.39
C THR A 332 10.23 -1.15 5.38
N GLN A 333 10.61 -1.97 4.40
CA GLN A 333 11.98 -2.40 4.14
C GLN A 333 12.34 -2.06 2.70
N ILE A 334 13.62 -1.74 2.43
CA ILE A 334 14.14 -1.75 1.06
C ILE A 334 14.96 -3.01 0.87
N LYS A 335 14.46 -3.93 0.06
CA LYS A 335 15.20 -5.14 -0.34
C LYS A 335 16.51 -4.75 -1.03
N VAL A 336 17.53 -5.60 -0.88
CA VAL A 336 18.82 -5.37 -1.53
C VAL A 336 18.63 -5.27 -3.04
N HIS A 337 19.08 -4.16 -3.60
CA HIS A 337 18.89 -3.81 -5.00
C HIS A 337 20.06 -2.98 -5.52
N ARG A 338 20.00 -2.64 -6.81
CA ARG A 338 20.86 -1.65 -7.45
C ARG A 338 19.96 -0.62 -8.08
N ASP A 339 20.38 0.63 -8.06
CA ASP A 339 19.60 1.70 -8.66
C ASP A 339 19.59 1.59 -10.18
N SER A 340 18.50 2.10 -10.76
CA SER A 340 18.19 1.98 -12.19
C SER A 340 19.38 2.27 -13.10
N PRO A 341 19.53 1.53 -14.21
CA PRO A 341 20.54 1.83 -15.22
C PRO A 341 20.49 3.25 -15.81
N ALA A 342 19.36 3.95 -15.66
CA ALA A 342 19.20 5.35 -16.09
C ALA A 342 20.10 6.33 -15.30
N TYR A 343 20.41 6.00 -14.05
CA TYR A 343 21.29 6.84 -13.22
C TYR A 343 22.76 6.58 -13.55
N ALA A 344 23.57 7.64 -13.52
CA ALA A 344 25.02 7.51 -13.45
C ALA A 344 25.44 6.87 -12.12
N SER A 345 26.71 6.46 -12.01
CA SER A 345 27.28 5.99 -10.74
C SER A 345 27.48 7.17 -9.79
N GLY A 346 27.24 6.91 -8.51
CA GLY A 346 27.28 7.90 -7.44
C GLY A 346 25.90 8.51 -7.16
N ALA A 347 25.55 8.51 -5.88
CA ALA A 347 24.38 9.19 -5.34
C ALA A 347 24.73 9.85 -4.01
N ALA A 348 23.97 10.89 -3.67
CA ALA A 348 23.98 11.47 -2.33
C ALA A 348 22.61 11.28 -1.68
N GLN A 349 22.57 11.10 -0.37
CA GLN A 349 21.33 10.95 0.38
C GLN A 349 21.37 11.77 1.67
N ILE A 350 20.22 12.34 2.02
CA ILE A 350 19.97 12.94 3.33
C ILE A 350 18.91 12.10 4.06
N ASN A 351 19.20 11.71 5.30
CA ASN A 351 18.21 11.11 6.18
C ASN A 351 17.51 12.20 6.99
N ILE A 352 16.21 12.44 6.77
CA ILE A 352 15.51 13.65 7.25
C ILE A 352 14.74 13.39 8.55
N MET A 353 14.02 12.26 8.63
CA MET A 353 13.28 11.86 9.83
C MET A 353 13.40 10.36 10.01
N GLY A 354 13.40 9.91 11.26
CA GLY A 354 13.50 8.51 11.62
C GLY A 354 14.90 7.93 11.40
N GLN A 355 15.23 6.91 12.18
CA GLN A 355 16.48 6.18 12.06
C GLN A 355 16.39 5.10 10.97
N ALA A 356 17.53 4.81 10.35
CA ALA A 356 17.63 3.73 9.38
C ALA A 356 18.95 2.98 9.51
N LYS A 357 18.92 1.69 9.19
CA LYS A 357 20.12 0.89 9.00
C LYS A 357 20.30 0.60 7.52
N PHE A 358 21.25 1.32 6.92
CA PHE A 358 21.62 1.21 5.52
C PHE A 358 22.69 0.15 5.35
N SER A 359 22.49 -0.74 4.38
CA SER A 359 23.46 -1.81 4.10
C SER A 359 23.93 -1.72 2.65
N ILE A 360 25.22 -1.88 2.40
CA ILE A 360 25.84 -1.82 1.06
C ILE A 360 26.97 -2.86 0.91
N SER A 361 27.21 -3.34 -0.32
CA SER A 361 28.29 -4.29 -0.62
C SER A 361 29.34 -3.72 -1.57
N GLY A 362 30.59 -3.63 -1.11
CA GLY A 362 31.72 -3.15 -1.91
C GLY A 362 32.21 -4.11 -2.99
N CYS A 363 31.80 -5.38 -2.93
CA CYS A 363 32.27 -6.44 -3.82
C CYS A 363 31.16 -7.08 -4.67
N GLN A 364 30.00 -6.43 -4.78
CA GLN A 364 28.83 -6.91 -5.53
C GLN A 364 28.18 -8.21 -5.00
N ASP A 365 28.73 -8.81 -3.94
CA ASP A 365 28.21 -10.01 -3.28
C ASP A 365 27.23 -9.63 -2.17
N THR A 366 25.95 -9.93 -2.37
CA THR A 366 24.87 -9.62 -1.41
C THR A 366 24.96 -10.39 -0.09
N ARG A 367 25.88 -11.36 0.02
CA ARG A 367 26.18 -12.06 1.28
C ARG A 367 27.21 -11.30 2.13
N ARG A 368 27.92 -10.34 1.53
CA ARG A 368 28.95 -9.51 2.16
C ARG A 368 28.47 -8.06 2.15
N MET A 369 27.57 -7.76 3.07
CA MET A 369 27.00 -6.42 3.27
C MET A 369 27.62 -5.78 4.51
N GLU A 370 27.98 -4.51 4.42
CA GLU A 370 28.33 -3.67 5.56
C GLU A 370 27.13 -2.79 5.92
N SER A 371 26.86 -2.63 7.21
CA SER A 371 25.71 -1.88 7.70
C SER A 371 26.14 -0.61 8.43
N TYR A 372 25.42 0.48 8.17
CA TYR A 372 25.65 1.81 8.70
C TYR A 372 24.34 2.33 9.31
N CYS A 373 24.39 2.80 10.56
CA CYS A 373 23.28 3.51 11.17
C CYS A 373 23.25 4.95 10.64
N LEU A 374 22.08 5.37 10.19
CA LEU A 374 21.78 6.71 9.71
C LEU A 374 20.83 7.38 10.70
N GLU A 375 21.30 8.47 11.29
CA GLU A 375 20.53 9.32 12.19
C GLU A 375 19.82 10.44 11.42
N GLU A 376 18.88 11.13 12.06
CA GLU A 376 18.27 12.32 11.48
C GLU A 376 19.32 13.39 11.21
N GLY A 377 19.28 13.97 10.02
CA GLY A 377 20.24 14.94 9.51
C GLY A 377 21.44 14.35 8.78
N ASP A 378 21.72 13.04 8.86
CA ASP A 378 22.93 12.46 8.26
C ASP A 378 22.97 12.61 6.73
N TYR A 379 24.14 13.03 6.21
CA TYR A 379 24.47 13.03 4.79
C TYR A 379 25.42 11.89 4.45
N ILE A 380 25.08 11.13 3.41
CA ILE A 380 25.97 10.11 2.87
C ILE A 380 26.09 10.25 1.35
N ALA A 381 27.27 9.95 0.82
CA ALA A 381 27.46 9.58 -0.57
C ALA A 381 27.81 8.10 -0.66
N PHE A 382 27.35 7.45 -1.73
CA PHE A 382 27.63 6.04 -1.99
C PHE A 382 27.56 5.73 -3.49
N ASP A 383 28.16 4.62 -3.90
CA ASP A 383 27.98 4.12 -5.26
C ASP A 383 26.65 3.35 -5.37
N ASN A 384 25.66 4.00 -5.95
CA ASN A 384 24.32 3.44 -6.18
C ASN A 384 24.29 2.23 -7.14
N LYS A 385 25.42 1.87 -7.78
CA LYS A 385 25.55 0.65 -8.59
C LYS A 385 25.98 -0.57 -7.78
N GLN A 386 26.37 -0.37 -6.53
CA GLN A 386 26.58 -1.47 -5.59
C GLN A 386 25.25 -1.99 -5.03
N PRO A 387 25.14 -3.28 -4.67
CA PRO A 387 23.98 -3.79 -3.96
C PRO A 387 23.80 -3.03 -2.65
N HIS A 388 22.63 -2.46 -2.44
CA HIS A 388 22.31 -1.75 -1.21
C HIS A 388 20.83 -1.89 -0.82
N GLY A 389 20.52 -1.63 0.44
CA GLY A 389 19.18 -1.73 0.98
C GLY A 389 19.05 -1.04 2.35
N ILE A 390 17.84 -1.07 2.88
CA ILE A 390 17.50 -0.51 4.18
C ILE A 390 16.76 -1.61 4.95
N ASP A 391 17.24 -1.92 6.15
CA ASP A 391 16.54 -2.84 7.06
C ASP A 391 15.13 -2.30 7.38
N ARG A 392 14.27 -3.16 7.90
CA ARG A 392 12.90 -2.76 8.24
C ARG A 392 12.93 -1.57 9.21
N VAL A 393 12.37 -0.43 8.80
CA VAL A 393 12.34 0.78 9.63
C VAL A 393 11.39 0.59 10.80
N VAL A 394 11.80 1.02 12.00
CA VAL A 394 11.00 0.87 13.22
C VAL A 394 9.90 1.92 13.30
N GLY A 395 10.20 3.15 12.88
CA GLY A 395 9.26 4.26 12.79
C GLY A 395 9.15 4.78 11.35
N ASP A 396 8.27 5.77 11.18
CA ASP A 396 8.17 6.53 9.93
C ASP A 396 9.51 7.19 9.60
N ARG A 397 9.94 7.06 8.35
CA ARG A 397 11.22 7.59 7.87
C ARG A 397 11.05 8.46 6.63
N TRP A 398 11.77 9.57 6.60
CA TRP A 398 11.92 10.42 5.42
C TRP A 398 13.37 10.48 4.98
N CYS A 399 13.60 10.39 3.67
CA CYS A 399 14.92 10.69 3.10
C CYS A 399 14.80 11.34 1.72
N VAL A 400 15.87 11.99 1.29
CA VAL A 400 16.01 12.51 -0.08
C VAL A 400 17.24 11.89 -0.71
N CYS A 401 17.09 11.34 -1.91
CA CYS A 401 18.21 10.83 -2.71
C CYS A 401 18.42 11.72 -3.94
N PHE A 402 19.65 12.14 -4.19
CA PHE A 402 20.05 12.92 -5.35
C PHE A 402 20.78 12.04 -6.35
N PHE A 403 20.41 12.18 -7.62
CA PHE A 403 20.97 11.39 -8.71
C PHE A 403 21.40 12.25 -9.89
N ARG A 404 22.47 11.83 -10.56
CA ARG A 404 22.76 12.24 -11.94
C ARG A 404 22.19 11.22 -12.91
N LEU A 405 21.67 11.68 -14.04
CA LEU A 405 21.24 10.81 -15.13
C LEU A 405 22.39 10.59 -16.11
N LYS A 406 22.37 9.46 -16.82
CA LYS A 406 23.27 9.25 -17.95
C LYS A 406 22.88 10.18 -19.11
N ALA A 407 23.87 10.61 -19.90
CA ALA A 407 23.66 11.51 -21.04
C ALA A 407 22.59 11.00 -22.02
N GLU A 408 22.59 9.70 -22.32
CA GLU A 408 21.62 9.04 -23.19
C GLU A 408 20.15 9.16 -22.72
N CYS A 409 19.92 9.47 -21.43
CA CYS A 409 18.58 9.70 -20.88
C CYS A 409 18.14 11.16 -20.99
N LEU A 410 19.05 12.08 -21.32
CA LEU A 410 18.79 13.52 -21.47
C LEU A 410 18.53 13.90 -22.95
N GLU A 411 19.07 13.13 -23.90
CA GLU A 411 18.96 13.36 -25.35
C GLU A 411 17.54 13.21 -25.95
N GLY A 412 16.53 12.82 -25.15
CA GLY A 412 15.12 12.78 -25.55
C GLY A 412 14.46 14.16 -25.70
N GLU A 413 15.14 15.23 -25.25
CA GLU A 413 14.76 16.62 -25.49
C GLU A 413 15.05 16.98 -26.96
N ARG A 414 14.11 16.68 -27.88
CA ARG A 414 14.07 17.43 -29.14
C ARG A 414 13.80 18.89 -28.78
N VAL A 415 14.87 19.65 -28.82
CA VAL A 415 14.94 21.09 -29.00
C VAL A 415 13.78 21.54 -29.90
N GLU A 416 12.73 22.12 -29.31
CA GLU A 416 11.93 23.13 -30.02
C GLU A 416 12.86 24.32 -30.22
N GLN A 417 13.67 24.22 -31.26
CA GLN A 417 14.41 25.35 -31.79
C GLN A 417 13.33 26.25 -32.34
N LEU A 418 13.04 27.32 -31.58
CA LEU A 418 12.48 28.54 -32.11
C LEU A 418 13.25 28.89 -33.37
N SER A 419 12.68 28.54 -34.52
CA SER A 419 13.06 29.09 -35.81
C SER A 419 12.55 30.52 -35.85
N LEU A 420 13.34 31.41 -35.26
CA LEU A 420 13.34 32.82 -35.59
C LEU A 420 14.57 33.07 -36.46
N VAL A 421 14.41 32.88 -37.77
CA VAL A 421 14.86 33.79 -38.84
C VAL A 421 13.90 33.64 -40.01
#